data_AF-R9UPN5-F1
#
_entry.id   AF-R9UPN5-F1
#
_cell.length_a   1.000
_cell.length_b   1.000
_cell.length_c   1.000
_cell.angle_alpha   90.00
_cell.angle_beta   90.00
_cell.angle_gamma   90.00
#
_symmetry.space_group_name_H-M   'P 1'
#
loop_
_entity.id
_entity.type
_entity.pdbx_description
1 polymer ?
#
loop_
_entity_poly.entity_id
_entity_poly.type
_entity_poly.pdbx_seq_one_letter_code
_entity_poly.pdbx_strand_id
1 'polypeptide(L)'
;MKCQICNLVLSPSVRYVSFTQRGRGQVIMALKRNKRLLIGIGDPAAKAVAAYGDRCYRRTEQGALVIRYIDKQNHTTLEFWLDGATVSRVRPDSDELK
;
A
#
# COMPACT_ATOMS: atom_id res chain seq x y z
N MET A 1 18.23 10.03 -21.69
CA MET A 1 18.25 8.88 -20.75
C MET A 1 16.81 8.45 -20.53
N LYS A 2 16.40 7.30 -21.06
CA LYS A 2 15.00 6.82 -20.97
C LYS A 2 14.80 6.19 -19.59
N CYS A 3 14.05 6.87 -18.71
CA CYS A 3 13.58 6.30 -17.45
C CYS A 3 12.59 5.17 -17.80
N GLN A 4 13.04 3.93 -17.59
CA GLN A 4 12.35 2.72 -18.05
C GLN A 4 11.09 2.53 -17.21
N ILE A 5 9.94 2.60 -17.88
CA ILE A 5 8.60 2.58 -17.31
C ILE A 5 8.46 1.40 -16.34
N CYS A 6 8.23 1.79 -15.10
CA CYS A 6 8.19 0.99 -13.90
C CYS A 6 6.91 0.13 -13.89
N ASN A 7 7.08 -1.16 -14.18
CA ASN A 7 6.01 -2.13 -14.45
C ASN A 7 5.64 -2.98 -13.22
N LEU A 8 5.74 -2.44 -12.00
CA LEU A 8 5.38 -3.19 -10.78
C LEU A 8 3.87 -3.12 -10.52
N VAL A 9 3.21 -4.23 -10.86
CA VAL A 9 1.85 -4.60 -10.44
C VAL A 9 1.94 -5.09 -8.99
N LEU A 10 0.88 -4.86 -8.19
CA LEU A 10 0.61 -5.66 -7.00
C LEU A 10 1.00 -7.12 -7.20
N SER A 11 1.50 -7.79 -6.15
CA SER A 11 1.73 -9.24 -6.25
C SER A 11 0.49 -9.90 -6.86
N PRO A 12 0.63 -10.75 -7.90
CA PRO A 12 -0.51 -11.34 -8.64
C PRO A 12 -1.46 -12.18 -7.76
N SER A 13 -1.13 -12.34 -6.48
CA SER A 13 -1.92 -13.05 -5.48
C SER A 13 -2.85 -12.16 -4.64
N VAL A 14 -2.74 -10.83 -4.71
CA VAL A 14 -3.65 -9.89 -4.03
C VAL A 14 -4.80 -9.59 -4.98
N ARG A 15 -6.02 -9.89 -4.56
CA ARG A 15 -7.21 -9.76 -5.43
C ARG A 15 -8.13 -8.59 -5.08
N TYR A 16 -8.02 -8.09 -3.85
CA TYR A 16 -8.99 -7.13 -3.33
C TYR A 16 -8.36 -6.27 -2.25
N VAL A 17 -8.65 -4.98 -2.33
CA VAL A 17 -8.27 -3.98 -1.35
C VAL A 17 -9.51 -3.17 -1.00
N SER A 18 -9.87 -3.13 0.28
CA SER A 18 -10.93 -2.24 0.77
C SER A 18 -10.44 -1.39 1.94
N PHE A 19 -10.89 -0.15 1.95
CA PHE A 19 -10.61 0.80 3.02
C PHE A 19 -11.75 0.77 4.03
N THR A 20 -11.41 0.65 5.29
CA THR A 20 -12.38 0.74 6.38
C THR A 20 -11.83 1.65 7.47
N GLN A 21 -12.70 2.49 8.02
CA GLN A 21 -12.37 3.26 9.21
C GLN A 21 -12.71 2.43 10.44
N ARG A 22 -11.73 2.20 11.31
CA ARG A 22 -11.94 1.52 12.59
C ARG A 22 -11.62 2.50 13.71
N GLY A 23 -12.65 3.09 14.32
CA GLY A 23 -12.49 4.14 15.32
C GLY A 23 -11.96 5.45 14.71
N ARG A 24 -10.86 6.01 15.25
CA ARG A 24 -10.19 7.23 14.73
C ARG A 24 -9.09 6.94 13.69
N GLY A 25 -8.88 5.68 13.30
CA GLY A 25 -7.78 5.26 12.41
C GLY A 25 -8.23 4.63 11.10
N GLN A 26 -7.44 4.83 10.04
CA GLN A 26 -7.64 4.20 8.74
C GLN A 26 -7.01 2.80 8.72
N VAL A 27 -7.74 1.83 8.16
CA VAL A 27 -7.31 0.44 7.99
C VAL A 27 -7.56 0.01 6.55
N ILE A 28 -6.59 -0.69 5.97
CA ILE A 28 -6.76 -1.40 4.70
C ILE A 28 -6.93 -2.88 4.96
N MET A 29 -7.90 -3.49 4.30
CA MET A 29 -8.01 -4.94 4.18
C MET A 29 -7.43 -5.39 2.83
N ALA A 30 -6.45 -6.28 2.87
CA ALA A 30 -5.90 -6.98 1.71
C ALA A 30 -6.39 -8.43 1.69
N LEU A 31 -6.86 -8.92 0.55
CA LEU A 31 -7.14 -10.35 0.35
C LEU A 31 -6.04 -10.99 -0.48
N LYS A 32 -5.28 -11.92 0.12
CA LYS A 32 -4.23 -12.71 -0.55
C LYS A 32 -4.48 -14.19 -0.37
N ARG A 33 -4.65 -14.94 -1.47
CA ARG A 33 -4.87 -16.41 -1.46
C ARG A 33 -5.95 -16.84 -0.43
N ASN A 34 -7.11 -16.20 -0.45
CA ASN A 34 -8.23 -16.40 0.49
C ASN A 34 -7.97 -16.01 1.96
N LYS A 35 -6.82 -15.42 2.28
CA LYS A 35 -6.53 -14.86 3.62
C LYS A 35 -6.80 -13.36 3.64
N ARG A 36 -7.64 -12.93 4.59
CA ARG A 36 -7.88 -11.50 4.89
C ARG A 36 -6.79 -11.00 5.83
N LEU A 37 -6.10 -9.95 5.42
CA LEU A 37 -5.07 -9.27 6.18
C LEU A 37 -5.52 -7.83 6.40
N LEU A 38 -5.66 -7.42 7.66
CA LEU A 38 -5.96 -6.04 8.02
C LEU A 38 -4.65 -5.34 8.38
N ILE A 39 -4.38 -4.20 7.77
CA ILE A 39 -3.21 -3.36 8.01
C ILE A 39 -3.71 -1.97 8.33
N GLY A 40 -3.44 -1.51 9.54
CA GLY A 40 -3.84 -0.19 10.02
C GLY A 40 -2.66 0.66 10.47
N ILE A 41 -3.01 1.86 10.91
CA ILE A 41 -2.08 2.72 11.67
C ILE A 41 -1.60 1.96 12.92
N GLY A 42 -0.31 2.05 13.21
CA GLY A 42 0.36 1.35 14.31
C GLY A 42 0.85 -0.07 13.97
N ASP A 43 0.45 -0.64 12.84
CA ASP A 43 0.99 -1.92 12.39
C ASP A 43 2.43 -1.76 11.86
N PRO A 44 3.29 -2.79 11.97
CA PRO A 44 4.63 -2.75 11.41
C PRO A 44 4.58 -2.75 9.87
N ALA A 45 5.48 -2.00 9.24
CA ALA A 45 5.60 -1.93 7.78
C ALA A 45 5.81 -3.32 7.14
N ALA A 46 6.47 -4.23 7.86
CA ALA A 46 6.65 -5.62 7.45
C ALA A 46 5.32 -6.36 7.20
N LYS A 47 4.23 -5.99 7.90
CA LYS A 47 2.89 -6.56 7.69
C LYS A 47 2.34 -6.16 6.31
N ALA A 48 2.56 -4.91 5.90
CA ALA A 48 2.20 -4.42 4.57
C ALA A 48 2.99 -5.16 3.49
N VAL A 49 4.31 -5.31 3.68
CA VAL A 49 5.18 -6.06 2.74
C VAL A 49 4.78 -7.55 2.67
N ALA A 50 4.47 -8.20 3.80
CA ALA A 50 4.01 -9.59 3.80
C ALA A 50 2.68 -9.78 3.05
N ALA A 51 1.78 -8.79 3.15
CA ALA A 51 0.51 -8.79 2.42
C ALA A 51 0.72 -8.51 0.93
N TYR A 52 1.34 -7.40 0.56
CA TYR A 52 1.38 -6.93 -0.84
C TYR A 52 2.59 -7.44 -1.64
N GLY A 53 3.59 -7.99 -0.94
CA GLY A 53 4.86 -8.47 -1.48
C GLY A 53 5.95 -7.39 -1.52
N ASP A 54 7.17 -7.77 -1.84
CA ASP A 54 8.33 -6.86 -1.86
C ASP A 54 8.34 -5.91 -3.07
N ARG A 55 7.45 -6.16 -4.03
CA ARG A 55 7.25 -5.34 -5.23
C ARG A 55 6.51 -4.05 -4.89
N CYS A 56 7.26 -3.07 -4.40
CA CYS A 56 6.78 -1.76 -3.99
C CYS A 56 7.73 -0.64 -4.45
N TYR A 57 7.22 0.58 -4.57
CA TYR A 57 8.06 1.77 -4.67
C TYR A 57 8.29 2.31 -3.27
N ARG A 58 9.55 2.60 -2.94
CA ARG A 58 9.90 3.26 -1.68
C ARG A 58 10.43 4.64 -2.01
N ARG A 59 9.93 5.66 -1.33
CA ARG A 59 10.45 7.03 -1.44
C ARG A 59 10.45 7.69 -0.07
N THR A 60 11.30 8.68 0.11
CA THR A 60 11.25 9.55 1.29
C THR A 60 10.57 10.85 0.90
N GLU A 61 9.50 11.21 1.59
CA GLU A 61 8.75 12.44 1.36
C GLU A 61 8.70 13.23 2.66
N GLN A 62 9.29 14.43 2.67
CA GLN A 62 9.38 15.30 3.86
C GLN A 62 9.95 14.60 5.12
N GLY A 63 10.92 13.70 4.92
CA GLY A 63 11.54 12.94 6.01
C GLY A 63 10.80 11.67 6.42
N ALA A 64 9.58 11.44 5.93
CA ALA A 64 8.84 10.20 6.15
C ALA A 64 9.12 9.18 5.03
N LEU A 65 9.33 7.92 5.40
CA LEU A 65 9.45 6.84 4.43
C LEU A 65 8.05 6.44 3.95
N VAL A 66 7.84 6.39 2.64
CA VAL A 66 6.57 6.02 2.03
C VAL A 66 6.76 4.76 1.20
N ILE A 67 5.96 3.73 1.48
CA ILE A 67 5.84 2.52 0.66
C ILE A 67 4.58 2.64 -0.19
N ARG A 68 4.76 2.62 -1.51
CA ARG A 68 3.69 2.71 -2.49
C ARG A 68 3.50 1.39 -3.23
N TYR A 69 2.24 0.96 -3.34
CA TYR A 69 1.82 -0.15 -4.18
C TYR A 69 0.85 0.34 -5.25
N ILE A 70 1.01 -0.16 -6.49
CA ILE A 70 0.15 0.22 -7.61
C ILE A 70 -0.73 -0.98 -7.97
N ASP A 71 -2.02 -0.84 -7.74
CA ASP A 71 -3.04 -1.76 -8.21
C ASP A 71 -3.50 -1.34 -9.60
N LYS A 72 -2.90 -1.96 -10.63
CA LYS A 72 -3.29 -1.71 -12.01
C LYS A 72 -4.66 -2.29 -12.38
N GLN A 73 -5.17 -3.28 -11.62
CA GLN A 73 -6.47 -3.90 -11.90
C GLN A 73 -7.61 -3.01 -11.41
N ASN A 74 -7.43 -2.43 -10.23
CA ASN A 74 -8.41 -1.53 -9.61
C ASN A 74 -8.09 -0.04 -9.82
N HIS A 75 -7.13 0.29 -10.70
CA HIS A 75 -6.68 1.66 -10.98
C HIS A 75 -6.42 2.50 -9.72
N THR A 76 -5.89 1.85 -8.69
CA THR A 76 -5.73 2.45 -7.35
C THR A 76 -4.29 2.33 -6.91
N THR A 77 -3.74 3.41 -6.38
CA THR A 77 -2.45 3.40 -5.70
C THR A 77 -2.68 3.38 -4.19
N LEU A 78 -1.84 2.62 -3.48
CA LEU A 78 -1.83 2.54 -2.03
C LEU A 78 -0.54 3.10 -1.48
N GLU A 79 -0.64 4.01 -0.53
CA GLU A 79 0.52 4.57 0.14
C GLU A 79 0.47 4.28 1.64
N PHE A 80 1.54 3.66 2.13
CA PHE A 80 1.82 3.48 3.55
C PHE A 80 2.93 4.43 3.93
N TRP A 81 2.58 5.44 4.68
CA TRP A 81 3.53 6.38 5.28
C TRP A 81 4.02 5.79 6.59
N LEU A 82 5.32 5.81 6.78
CA LEU A 82 5.98 5.21 7.92
C LEU A 82 6.58 6.27 8.81
N ASP A 83 6.42 6.05 10.11
CA ASP A 83 7.22 6.67 11.16
C ASP A 83 8.16 5.60 11.71
N GLY A 84 9.43 5.67 11.34
CA GLY A 84 10.39 4.58 11.54
C GLY A 84 9.96 3.28 10.84
N ALA A 85 9.68 2.25 11.63
CA ALA A 85 9.28 0.91 11.14
C ALA A 85 7.75 0.68 11.16
N THR A 86 6.98 1.69 11.56
CA THR A 86 5.55 1.56 11.86
C THR A 86 4.72 2.40 10.89
N VAL A 87 3.56 1.88 10.49
CA VAL A 87 2.61 2.60 9.64
C VAL A 87 1.99 3.74 10.44
N SER A 88 2.28 4.99 10.05
CA SER A 88 1.73 6.19 10.67
C SER A 88 0.50 6.71 9.92
N ARG A 89 0.46 6.53 8.59
CA ARG A 89 -0.68 6.92 7.76
C ARG A 89 -0.86 5.97 6.59
N VAL A 90 -2.11 5.78 6.22
CA VAL A 90 -2.53 4.95 5.09
C VAL A 90 -3.37 5.82 4.17
N ARG A 91 -3.09 5.79 2.87
CA ARG A 91 -3.81 6.61 1.88
C ARG A 91 -4.12 5.80 0.61
N PRO A 92 -5.40 5.67 0.21
CA PRO A 92 -5.74 5.47 -1.19
C PRO A 92 -5.36 6.71 -1.97
N ASP A 93 -4.57 6.51 -3.03
CA ASP A 93 -4.43 7.48 -4.09
C ASP A 93 -5.10 6.87 -5.32
N SER A 94 -6.39 7.17 -5.48
CA SER A 94 -7.11 6.83 -6.68
C SER A 94 -6.57 7.75 -7.78
N ASP A 95 -6.11 7.18 -8.88
CA ASP A 95 -5.97 7.93 -10.13
C ASP A 95 -7.41 8.14 -10.63
N GLU A 96 -8.20 8.99 -9.95
CA GLU A 96 -9.38 9.55 -10.59
C GLU A 96 -8.85 10.31 -11.79
N LEU A 97 -9.27 9.85 -12.98
CA LEU A 97 -8.97 10.43 -14.28
C LEU A 97 -8.65 11.91 -14.17
N LYS A 98 -7.39 12.27 -14.47
CA LYS A 98 -7.10 13.55 -15.09
C LYS A 98 -7.00 13.37 -16.60
#